data_AF-A0A6L3T7G8-F1
#
_entry.id   AF-A0A6L3T7G8-F1
#
_cell.length_a   1.000
_cell.length_b   1.000
_cell.length_c   1.000
_cell.angle_alpha   90.00
_cell.angle_beta   90.00
_cell.angle_gamma   90.00
#
_symmetry.space_group_name_H-M   'P 1'
#
loop_
_entity.id
_entity.type
_entity.pdbx_description
1 polymer ?
#
loop_
_entity_poly.entity_id
_entity_poly.type
_entity_poly.pdbx_seq_one_letter_code
_entity_poly.pdbx_strand_id
1 'polypeptide(L)'
;MNAHVPAEVALSHFAVIPSPLPVIGAAAHASKAAGIALAFANEAAESCGEDRFSLILVDAEGEALSRLGPFAEEDVVAIWRDLAAKTGLPRMIVREDGVLSLVSQQLGRVALGTTRLRRRHGLLGDRRPRFLTRRKTGRLPVRPQIHRGENEIIARS
;
A
#
# COMPACT_ATOMS: atom_id res chain seq x y z
N MET A 1 -29.32 9.57 25.46
CA MET A 1 -28.94 9.64 24.04
C MET A 1 -27.87 10.71 23.96
N ASN A 2 -26.60 10.31 23.99
CA ASN A 2 -25.49 11.26 23.95
C ASN A 2 -25.09 11.43 22.48
N ALA A 3 -25.36 12.61 21.93
CA ALA A 3 -24.93 12.99 20.60
C ALA A 3 -23.40 13.12 20.60
N HIS A 4 -22.74 12.29 19.80
CA HIS A 4 -21.32 12.41 19.54
C HIS A 4 -21.14 13.56 18.55
N VAL A 5 -20.64 14.69 19.05
CA VAL A 5 -20.26 15.84 18.22
C VAL A 5 -19.02 15.42 17.41
N PRO A 6 -19.03 15.44 16.07
CA PRO A 6 -17.82 15.23 15.30
C PRO A 6 -16.89 16.43 15.50
N ALA A 7 -15.63 16.14 15.84
CA ALA A 7 -14.60 17.15 16.02
C ALA A 7 -14.38 17.91 14.69
N GLU A 8 -14.62 19.21 14.74
CA GLU A 8 -14.33 20.16 13.67
C GLU A 8 -12.80 20.25 13.51
N VAL A 9 -12.28 19.66 12.44
CA VAL A 9 -10.85 19.76 12.10
C VAL A 9 -10.61 21.17 11.56
N ALA A 10 -10.19 22.06 12.45
CA ALA A 10 -9.88 23.45 12.14
C ALA A 10 -8.83 23.53 11.02
N LEU A 11 -9.16 24.28 9.96
CA LEU A 11 -8.28 24.62 8.85
C LEU A 11 -7.16 25.55 9.34
N SER A 12 -6.07 24.98 9.83
CA SER A 12 -4.83 25.72 9.98
C SER A 12 -4.13 25.79 8.61
N HIS A 13 -4.10 26.99 8.04
CA HIS A 13 -3.33 27.29 6.85
C HIS A 13 -1.83 27.18 7.21
N PHE A 14 -1.22 26.02 6.97
CA PHE A 14 0.22 25.86 7.17
C PHE A 14 0.96 26.52 6.01
N ALA A 15 1.56 27.68 6.28
CA ALA A 15 2.48 28.32 5.38
C ALA A 15 3.79 27.49 5.32
N VAL A 16 4.01 26.78 4.22
CA VAL A 16 5.31 26.16 3.94
C VAL A 16 6.26 27.29 3.53
N ILE A 17 7.13 27.72 4.44
CA ILE A 17 8.19 28.68 4.11
C ILE A 17 9.31 27.90 3.41
N PRO A 18 9.59 28.15 2.12
CA PRO A 18 10.68 27.48 1.42
C PRO A 18 12.02 27.90 2.04
N SER A 19 12.79 26.92 2.53
CA SER A 19 14.17 27.14 3.00
C SER A 19 15.12 27.28 1.81
N PRO A 20 15.98 28.31 1.76
CA PRO A 20 17.02 28.44 0.73
C PRO A 20 18.19 27.46 0.93
N LEU A 21 18.20 26.69 2.02
CA LEU A 21 19.22 25.68 2.30
C LEU A 21 18.65 24.27 2.15
N PRO A 22 19.41 23.30 1.59
CA PRO A 22 19.01 21.91 1.58
C PRO A 22 18.87 21.44 3.03
N VAL A 23 17.66 21.03 3.41
CA VAL A 23 17.41 20.44 4.72
C VAL A 23 18.01 19.04 4.73
N ILE A 24 19.29 18.95 5.13
CA ILE A 24 19.97 17.67 5.38
C ILE A 24 19.85 17.40 6.89
N GLY A 25 18.73 16.81 7.29
CA GLY A 25 18.42 16.47 8.68
C GLY A 25 16.91 16.49 8.95
N ALA A 26 16.41 15.60 9.80
CA ALA A 26 15.03 15.68 10.28
C ALA A 26 14.88 16.97 11.09
N ALA A 27 14.07 17.93 10.62
CA ALA A 27 13.70 19.05 11.46
C ALA A 27 13.09 18.47 12.74
N ALA A 28 13.56 18.89 13.91
CA ALA A 28 12.83 18.61 15.13
C ALA A 28 11.38 19.08 14.87
N HIS A 29 10.39 18.20 15.01
CA HIS A 29 8.97 18.41 14.66
C HIS A 29 8.54 18.15 13.21
N ALA A 30 9.41 17.70 12.30
CA ALA A 30 8.97 17.16 11.01
C ALA A 30 8.33 15.77 11.22
N SER A 31 7.00 15.74 11.30
CA SER A 31 6.25 14.49 11.29
C SER A 31 6.37 13.81 9.93
N LYS A 32 6.47 12.47 9.94
CA LYS A 32 6.65 11.69 8.71
C LYS A 32 5.29 11.47 8.06
N ALA A 33 5.18 11.76 6.77
CA ALA A 33 3.98 11.43 6.01
C ALA A 33 3.71 9.91 6.05
N ALA A 34 2.51 9.55 6.49
CA ALA A 34 2.00 8.19 6.53
C ALA A 34 1.01 7.89 5.40
N GLY A 35 0.45 8.91 4.72
CA GLY A 35 -0.47 8.71 3.60
C GLY A 35 -0.75 9.98 2.78
N ILE A 36 -1.45 9.80 1.66
CA ILE A 36 -1.98 10.88 0.81
C ILE A 36 -3.49 10.75 0.76
N ALA A 37 -4.19 11.70 1.38
CA ALA A 37 -5.64 11.74 1.47
C ALA A 37 -6.26 12.62 0.38
N LEU A 38 -7.23 12.09 -0.36
CA LEU A 38 -8.10 12.85 -1.24
C LEU A 38 -9.25 13.44 -0.41
N ALA A 39 -9.49 14.75 -0.55
CA ALA A 39 -10.57 15.45 0.14
C ALA A 39 -11.30 16.39 -0.84
N PHE A 40 -12.62 16.53 -0.66
CA PHE A 40 -13.39 17.56 -1.36
C PHE A 40 -12.99 18.95 -0.85
N ALA A 41 -12.79 19.90 -1.75
CA ALA A 41 -12.36 21.26 -1.45
C ALA A 41 -13.56 22.21 -1.51
N ASN A 42 -14.40 22.18 -0.47
CA ASN A 42 -15.72 22.83 -0.47
C ASN A 42 -15.67 24.31 -0.88
N GLU A 43 -14.78 25.09 -0.26
CA GLU A 43 -14.65 26.54 -0.57
C GLU A 43 -14.27 26.79 -2.03
N ALA A 44 -13.37 25.97 -2.59
CA ALA A 44 -12.97 26.10 -3.98
C ALA A 44 -14.08 25.67 -4.93
N ALA A 45 -14.83 24.62 -4.58
CA ALA A 45 -15.94 24.13 -5.37
C ALA A 45 -17.08 25.16 -5.42
N GLU A 46 -17.46 25.72 -4.27
CA GLU A 46 -18.45 26.79 -4.17
C GLU A 46 -18.02 28.04 -4.95
N SER A 47 -16.74 28.42 -4.88
CA SER A 47 -16.24 29.61 -5.58
C SER A 47 -16.24 29.48 -7.10
N CYS A 48 -16.05 28.27 -7.65
CA CYS A 48 -15.96 28.08 -9.10
C CYS A 48 -17.22 27.45 -9.73
N GLY A 49 -18.14 26.95 -8.91
CA GLY A 49 -19.37 26.29 -9.37
C GLY A 49 -19.16 24.88 -9.93
N GLU A 50 -17.99 24.29 -9.73
CA GLU A 50 -17.60 22.96 -10.20
C GLU A 50 -16.93 22.19 -9.06
N ASP A 51 -16.93 20.86 -9.14
CA ASP A 51 -16.28 20.04 -8.12
C ASP A 51 -14.76 20.25 -8.09
N ARG A 52 -14.23 20.44 -6.87
CA ARG A 52 -12.80 20.66 -6.62
C ARG A 52 -12.30 19.78 -5.52
N PHE A 53 -11.06 19.31 -5.65
CA PHE A 53 -10.46 18.36 -4.75
C PHE A 53 -9.06 18.77 -4.32
N SER A 54 -8.68 18.44 -3.10
CA SER A 54 -7.34 18.62 -2.57
C SER A 54 -6.71 17.28 -2.23
N LEU A 55 -5.39 17.19 -2.39
CA LEU A 55 -4.59 16.08 -1.88
C LEU A 55 -3.84 16.54 -0.63
N ILE A 56 -3.99 15.82 0.47
CA ILE A 56 -3.44 16.17 1.77
C ILE A 56 -2.42 15.11 2.16
N LEU A 57 -1.18 15.51 2.41
CA LEU A 57 -0.22 14.64 3.07
C LEU A 57 -0.57 14.60 4.55
N VAL A 58 -0.76 13.40 5.09
CA VAL A 58 -1.10 13.18 6.50
C VAL A 58 -0.03 12.37 7.20
N ASP A 59 0.16 12.59 8.50
CA ASP A 59 1.02 11.74 9.32
C ASP A 59 0.30 10.50 9.87
N ALA A 60 0.95 9.79 10.80
CA ALA A 60 0.45 8.54 11.35
C ALA A 60 -0.78 8.74 12.25
N GLU A 61 -0.91 9.93 12.84
CA GLU A 61 -2.02 10.36 13.68
C GLU A 61 -3.21 10.85 12.82
N GLY A 62 -2.97 11.10 11.54
CA GLY A 62 -3.96 11.60 10.58
C GLY A 62 -3.97 13.12 10.44
N GLU A 63 -3.00 13.80 11.04
CA GLU A 63 -2.87 15.25 11.00
C GLU A 63 -2.33 15.71 9.64
N ALA A 64 -2.84 16.84 9.16
CA ALA A 64 -2.47 17.39 7.87
C ALA A 64 -1.07 18.05 7.93
N LEU A 65 -0.14 17.53 7.14
CA LEU A 65 1.22 18.08 6.99
C LEU A 65 1.31 19.12 5.88
N SER A 66 0.63 18.88 4.76
CA SER A 66 0.55 19.82 3.65
C SER A 66 -0.62 19.50 2.74
N ARG A 67 -1.06 20.51 1.97
CA ARG A 67 -2.17 20.41 1.01
C ARG A 67 -1.69 20.81 -0.38
N LEU A 68 -2.10 20.03 -1.38
CA LEU A 68 -1.86 20.24 -2.80
C LEU A 68 -3.21 20.41 -3.50
N GLY A 69 -3.31 21.37 -4.42
CA GLY A 69 -4.53 21.71 -5.16
C GLY A 69 -5.08 23.10 -4.81
N PRO A 70 -6.35 23.39 -5.14
CA PRO A 70 -7.37 22.46 -5.63
C PRO A 70 -7.13 21.97 -7.07
N PHE A 71 -7.58 20.75 -7.36
CA PHE A 71 -7.57 20.11 -8.67
C PHE A 71 -9.00 19.87 -9.15
N ALA A 72 -9.18 19.81 -10.47
CA ALA A 72 -10.44 19.40 -11.09
C ALA A 72 -10.65 17.87 -10.96
N GLU A 73 -11.90 17.42 -11.07
CA GLU A 73 -12.28 16.01 -10.90
C GLU A 73 -11.56 15.09 -11.90
N GLU A 74 -11.45 15.51 -13.15
CA GLU A 74 -10.86 14.76 -14.26
C GLU A 74 -9.37 14.45 -14.05
N ASP A 75 -8.66 15.27 -13.27
CA ASP A 75 -7.21 15.18 -13.08
C ASP A 75 -6.82 14.58 -11.74
N VAL A 76 -7.59 14.87 -10.67
CA VAL A 76 -7.13 14.64 -9.29
C VAL A 76 -6.80 13.17 -9.01
N VAL A 77 -7.57 12.24 -9.56
CA VAL A 77 -7.36 10.81 -9.36
C VAL A 77 -6.05 10.34 -10.03
N ALA A 78 -5.73 10.88 -11.21
CA ALA A 78 -4.49 10.55 -11.91
C ALA A 78 -3.28 11.07 -11.12
N ILE A 79 -3.33 12.32 -10.67
CA ILE A 79 -2.28 12.95 -9.86
C ILE A 79 -2.08 12.18 -8.55
N TRP A 80 -3.17 11.82 -7.87
CA TRP A 80 -3.12 11.08 -6.61
C TRP A 80 -2.50 9.69 -6.76
N ARG A 81 -2.84 8.97 -7.84
CA ARG A 81 -2.24 7.67 -8.16
C ARG A 81 -0.75 7.78 -8.46
N ASP A 82 -0.36 8.80 -9.23
CA ASP A 82 1.04 9.05 -9.58
C ASP A 82 1.88 9.40 -8.34
N LEU A 83 1.39 10.32 -7.50
CA LEU A 83 2.05 10.67 -6.24
C LEU A 83 2.18 9.46 -5.31
N ALA A 84 1.13 8.66 -5.15
CA ALA A 84 1.18 7.44 -4.35
C ALA A 84 2.18 6.42 -4.91
N ALA A 85 2.26 6.26 -6.24
CA ALA A 85 3.21 5.36 -6.87
C ALA A 85 4.68 5.81 -6.68
N LYS A 86 4.95 7.11 -6.85
CA LYS A 86 6.30 7.68 -6.72
C LYS A 86 6.79 7.70 -5.28
N THR A 87 5.91 8.05 -4.34
CA THR A 87 6.25 8.14 -2.91
C THR A 87 6.17 6.78 -2.21
N GLY A 88 5.30 5.89 -2.70
CA GLY A 88 4.95 4.65 -2.03
C GLY A 88 4.04 4.84 -0.80
N LEU A 89 3.44 6.03 -0.64
CA LEU A 89 2.48 6.29 0.43
C LEU A 89 1.10 5.70 0.09
N PRO A 90 0.36 5.22 1.11
CA PRO A 90 -1.00 4.76 0.93
C PRO A 90 -1.94 5.88 0.54
N ARG A 91 -2.86 5.50 -0.35
CA ARG A 91 -3.97 6.30 -0.80
C ARG A 91 -5.11 6.25 0.22
N MET A 92 -5.51 7.42 0.69
CA MET A 92 -6.60 7.61 1.65
C MET A 92 -7.68 8.55 1.08
N ILE A 93 -8.89 8.49 1.61
CA ILE A 93 -9.97 9.45 1.33
C ILE A 93 -10.44 10.02 2.66
N VAL A 94 -10.63 11.32 2.71
CA VAL A 94 -11.42 11.99 3.75
C VAL A 94 -12.87 11.88 3.32
N ARG A 95 -13.67 11.14 4.07
CA ARG A 95 -15.11 11.01 3.83
C ARG A 95 -15.86 12.28 4.23
N GLU A 96 -17.15 12.34 3.89
CA GLU A 96 -18.06 13.43 4.28
C GLU A 96 -18.16 13.61 5.80
N ASP A 97 -17.98 12.53 6.58
CA ASP A 97 -17.93 12.55 8.04
C ASP A 97 -16.60 13.08 8.61
N GLY A 98 -15.67 13.50 7.75
CA GLY A 98 -14.32 13.94 8.12
C GLY A 98 -13.36 12.78 8.44
N VAL A 99 -13.83 11.54 8.40
CA VAL A 99 -13.01 10.40 8.81
C VAL A 99 -12.11 9.97 7.66
N LEU A 100 -10.82 9.84 7.99
CA LEU A 100 -9.79 9.33 7.09
C LEU A 100 -9.96 7.83 6.87
N SER A 101 -9.88 7.35 5.64
CA SER A 101 -9.92 5.92 5.35
C SER A 101 -9.06 5.48 4.18
N LEU A 102 -8.45 4.32 4.33
CA LEU A 102 -7.62 3.68 3.32
C LEU A 102 -8.46 3.19 2.14
N VAL A 103 -8.01 3.49 0.93
CA VAL A 103 -8.70 3.07 -0.30
C VAL A 103 -8.29 1.66 -0.74
N SER A 104 -7.10 1.23 -0.35
CA SER A 104 -6.62 -0.13 -0.62
C SER A 104 -5.71 -0.60 0.51
N GLN A 105 -5.75 -1.90 0.81
CA GLN A 105 -4.78 -2.56 1.68
C GLN A 105 -3.39 -2.50 1.01
N GLN A 106 -2.35 -2.14 1.76
CA GLN A 106 -0.98 -2.07 1.26
C GLN A 106 0.00 -2.65 2.30
N LEU A 107 1.09 -3.24 1.84
CA LEU A 107 2.25 -3.56 2.67
C LEU A 107 3.41 -2.67 2.25
N GLY A 108 3.68 -1.63 3.06
CA GLY A 108 4.60 -0.58 2.68
C GLY A 108 4.17 0.07 1.36
N ARG A 109 5.06 0.06 0.35
CA ARG A 109 4.81 0.65 -0.97
C ARG A 109 4.02 -0.25 -1.93
N VAL A 110 3.71 -1.48 -1.53
CA VAL A 110 3.08 -2.48 -2.40
C VAL A 110 1.58 -2.49 -2.16
N ALA A 111 0.82 -2.11 -3.19
CA ALA A 111 -0.62 -2.27 -3.19
C ALA A 111 -0.99 -3.77 -3.19
N LEU A 112 -1.74 -4.20 -2.19
CA LEU A 112 -2.25 -5.56 -2.13
C LEU A 112 -3.52 -5.68 -2.95
N GLY A 113 -3.52 -6.59 -3.92
CA GLY A 113 -4.76 -7.07 -4.54
C GLY A 113 -5.50 -8.05 -3.63
N THR A 114 -6.55 -8.67 -4.15
CA THR A 114 -7.21 -9.78 -3.46
C THR A 114 -6.21 -10.93 -3.26
N THR A 115 -5.73 -11.12 -2.03
CA THR A 115 -4.78 -12.19 -1.72
C THR A 115 -5.47 -13.53 -1.83
N ARG A 116 -5.23 -14.25 -2.92
CA ARG A 116 -5.62 -15.66 -3.05
C ARG A 116 -4.56 -16.52 -2.41
N LEU A 117 -4.92 -17.29 -1.39
CA LEU A 117 -4.02 -18.26 -0.80
C LEU A 117 -3.53 -19.24 -1.88
N ARG A 118 -2.26 -19.13 -2.29
CA ARG A 118 -1.70 -19.92 -3.40
C ARG A 118 -1.67 -21.42 -3.08
N ARG A 119 -1.65 -21.80 -1.80
CA ARG A 119 -1.68 -23.20 -1.36
C ARG A 119 -2.86 -23.45 -0.43
N ARG A 120 -3.80 -24.31 -0.86
CA ARG A 120 -5.02 -24.72 -0.11
C ARG A 120 -4.76 -25.27 1.31
N HIS A 121 -3.50 -25.54 1.69
CA HIS A 121 -3.12 -26.14 2.98
C HIS A 121 -1.94 -25.44 3.69
N GLY A 122 -1.65 -24.16 3.38
CA GLY A 122 -0.55 -23.44 4.05
C GLY A 122 -0.65 -23.40 5.59
N LEU A 123 -1.88 -23.43 6.11
CA LEU A 123 -2.20 -23.51 7.54
C LEU A 123 -1.83 -24.86 8.21
N LEU A 124 -1.41 -25.86 7.43
CA LEU A 124 -0.93 -27.15 7.93
C LEU A 124 0.61 -27.25 7.90
N GLY A 125 1.33 -26.16 7.58
CA GLY A 125 2.79 -26.15 7.42
C GLY A 125 3.57 -26.60 8.67
N ASP A 126 3.08 -26.24 9.87
CA ASP A 126 3.66 -26.66 11.15
C ASP A 126 3.15 -28.02 11.65
N ARG A 127 2.17 -28.62 10.97
CA ARG A 127 1.74 -29.97 11.28
C ARG A 127 2.57 -30.94 10.46
N ARG A 128 3.24 -31.89 11.13
CA ARG A 128 3.92 -33.00 10.45
C ARG A 128 2.94 -33.66 9.47
N PRO A 129 3.19 -33.60 8.15
CA PRO A 129 2.31 -34.22 7.16
C PRO A 129 2.31 -35.73 7.41
N ARG A 130 1.22 -36.27 7.99
CA ARG A 130 1.12 -37.71 8.29
C ARG A 130 0.94 -38.56 7.02
N PHE A 131 0.72 -37.89 5.88
CA PHE A 131 0.38 -38.54 4.62
C PHE A 131 1.01 -37.81 3.41
N LEU A 132 2.33 -37.58 3.43
CA LEU A 132 3.06 -37.38 2.18
C LEU A 132 3.47 -38.74 1.60
N THR A 133 2.52 -39.24 0.81
CA THR A 133 2.75 -39.90 -0.48
C THR A 133 3.16 -41.37 -0.44
N ARG A 134 2.13 -42.21 -0.56
CA ARG A 134 2.14 -43.58 -1.09
C ARG A 134 2.79 -43.68 -2.48
N ARG A 135 4.05 -43.30 -2.67
CA ARG A 135 4.84 -43.90 -3.75
C ARG A 135 5.38 -45.21 -3.20
N LYS A 136 4.84 -46.33 -3.69
CA LYS A 136 5.44 -47.64 -3.47
C LYS A 136 6.88 -47.54 -3.97
N THR A 137 7.87 -47.87 -3.16
CA THR A 137 9.24 -48.04 -3.65
C THR A 137 9.19 -49.01 -4.82
N GLY A 138 9.70 -48.60 -5.98
CA GLY A 138 9.81 -49.49 -7.13
C GLY A 138 10.61 -50.73 -6.73
N ARG A 139 10.14 -51.92 -7.10
CA ARG A 139 10.89 -53.15 -6.86
C ARG A 139 11.93 -53.27 -7.98
N LEU A 140 13.21 -53.10 -7.63
CA LEU A 140 14.29 -53.35 -8.58
C LEU A 140 14.39 -54.85 -8.88
N PRO A 141 14.66 -55.25 -10.13
CA PRO A 141 14.97 -56.64 -10.45
C PRO A 141 16.25 -57.09 -9.75
N VAL A 142 16.35 -58.40 -9.43
CA VAL A 142 17.52 -58.99 -8.75
C VAL A 142 18.83 -58.71 -9.50
N ARG A 143 18.76 -58.53 -10.81
CA ARG A 143 19.86 -58.03 -11.64
C ARG A 143 19.48 -56.69 -12.27
N PRO A 144 20.25 -55.62 -12.01
CA PRO A 144 20.07 -54.34 -12.69
C PRO A 144 20.28 -54.52 -14.20
N GLN A 145 19.40 -53.92 -15.01
CA GLN A 145 19.66 -53.78 -16.44
C GLN A 145 20.71 -52.69 -16.63
N ILE A 146 21.94 -53.09 -16.96
CA ILE A 146 23.05 -52.17 -17.22
C ILE A 146 23.07 -51.86 -18.71
N HIS A 147 22.69 -50.63 -19.06
CA HIS A 147 22.82 -50.12 -20.42
C HIS A 147 24.30 -49.78 -20.68
N ARG A 148 24.92 -50.43 -21.66
CA ARG A 148 26.32 -50.16 -22.06
C ARG A 148 26.34 -49.35 -23.36
N GLY A 149 27.16 -48.31 -23.42
CA GLY A 149 27.31 -47.46 -24.60
C GLY A 149 26.44 -46.19 -24.61
N GLU A 150 25.74 -45.90 -23.52
CA GLU A 150 25.03 -44.63 -23.35
C GLU A 150 25.98 -43.56 -22.78
N ASN A 151 25.84 -42.32 -23.23
CA ASN A 151 26.59 -41.19 -22.68
C ASN A 151 25.96 -40.79 -21.35
N GLU A 152 26.54 -41.25 -20.25
CA GLU A 152 26.10 -40.90 -18.90
C GLU A 152 26.18 -39.38 -18.68
N ILE A 153 25.08 -38.78 -18.23
CA ILE A 153 25.02 -37.35 -17.94
C ILE A 153 25.66 -37.12 -16.57
N ILE A 154 26.92 -36.69 -16.59
CA ILE A 154 27.65 -36.25 -15.38
C ILE A 154 27.69 -34.73 -15.30
N ALA A 155 27.32 -34.18 -14.15
CA ALA A 155 27.58 -32.78 -13.82
C ALA A 155 29.07 -32.64 -13.44
N ARG A 156 29.84 -31.98 -14.29
CA ARG A 156 31.21 -31.58 -13.95
C ARG A 156 31.14 -30.19 -13.32
N SER A 157 31.76 -30.03 -12.15
CA SER A 157 31.92 -28.76 -11.43
C SER A 157 32.88 -27.83 -12.15
#